data_AF-A0A497JSK8-F1
#
_entry.id   AF-A0A497JSK8-F1
#
_cell.length_a   1.000
_cell.length_b   1.000
_cell.length_c   1.000
_cell.angle_alpha   90.00
_cell.angle_beta   90.00
_cell.angle_gamma   90.00
#
_symmetry.space_group_name_H-M   'P 1'
#
loop_
_entity.id
_entity.type
_entity.pdbx_description
1 polymer ?
#
loop_
_entity_poly.entity_id
_entity_poly.type
_entity_poly.pdbx_seq_one_letter_code
_entity_poly.pdbx_strand_id
1 'polypeptide(L)' 'MTSATLSRIRQNQIAQLIANGKRLDGRGLLDYRPINIEIGLIEKAEGSARVSLGKTEVMAGIKIEVG' A
#
# COMPACT_ATOMS: atom_id res chain seq x y z
N MET A 1 20.72 17.40 6.05
CA MET A 1 21.06 17.10 7.47
C MET A 1 19.83 16.89 8.37
N THR A 2 18.70 17.56 8.14
CA THR A 2 17.48 17.44 8.99
C THR A 2 16.58 16.22 8.73
N SER A 3 16.60 15.64 7.53
CA SER A 3 15.76 14.48 7.18
C SER A 3 16.13 13.20 7.95
N ALA A 4 17.43 12.98 8.18
CA ALA A 4 17.93 11.77 8.84
C ALA A 4 17.51 11.70 10.32
N THR A 5 17.57 12.81 11.06
CA THR A 5 17.13 12.86 12.46
C THR A 5 15.63 12.64 12.60
N LEU A 6 14.82 13.22 11.70
CA LEU A 6 13.37 13.03 11.68
C LEU A 6 12.98 11.56 11.43
N SER A 7 13.70 10.89 10.51
CA SER A 7 13.47 9.48 10.22
C SER A 7 13.74 8.57 11.43
N ARG A 8 14.78 8.90 12.20
CA ARG A 8 15.22 8.13 13.37
C ARG A 8 14.24 8.26 14.54
N ILE A 9 13.71 9.48 14.75
CA ILE A 9 12.66 9.72 15.75
C ILE A 9 11.38 8.94 15.40
N ARG A 10 10.95 8.98 14.13
CA ARG A 10 9.79 8.20 13.66
C ARG A 10 9.99 6.70 13.83
N GLN A 11 11.18 6.17 13.51
CA GLN A 11 11.49 4.76 13.73
C GLN A 11 11.35 4.36 15.20
N ASN A 12 11.91 5.14 16.12
CA ASN A 12 11.83 4.85 17.55
C ASN A 12 10.38 4.86 18.05
N GLN A 13 9.58 5.83 17.60
CA GLN A 13 8.17 5.92 17.96
C GLN A 13 7.36 4.72 17.43
N ILE A 14 7.63 4.29 16.18
CA ILE A 14 7.02 3.10 15.60
C ILE A 14 7.41 1.85 16.39
N ALA A 15 8.68 1.70 16.76
CA ALA A 15 9.16 0.56 17.53
C ALA A 15 8.49 0.46 18.90
N GLN A 16 8.33 1.59 19.61
CA GLN A 16 7.62 1.63 20.90
C GLN A 16 6.13 1.28 20.76
N LEU A 17 5.47 1.73 19.70
CA LEU A 17 4.07 1.40 19.45
C LEU A 17 3.87 -0.09 19.17
N ILE A 18 4.75 -0.67 18.35
CA ILE A 18 4.72 -2.11 18.04
C ILE A 18 4.96 -2.95 19.31
N ALA A 19 5.89 -2.54 20.19
CA ALA A 19 6.12 -3.21 21.47
C ALA A 19 4.88 -3.21 22.38
N ASN A 20 4.04 -2.18 22.28
CA ASN A 20 2.75 -2.07 22.97
C ASN A 20 1.58 -2.74 22.21
N GLY A 21 1.87 -3.48 21.14
CA GLY A 21 0.87 -4.19 20.32
C GLY A 21 -0.02 -3.27 19.50
N LYS A 22 0.32 -1.98 19.36
CA LYS A 22 -0.48 -0.98 18.65
C LYS A 22 0.25 -0.49 17.40
N ARG A 23 -0.49 -0.27 16.31
CA ARG A 23 0.03 0.37 15.11
C ARG A 23 -0.39 1.85 15.09
N LEU A 24 0.32 2.68 14.32
CA LEU A 24 0.02 4.10 14.15
C LEU A 24 -1.41 4.38 13.67
N ASP A 25 -2.00 3.44 12.96
CA ASP A 25 -3.33 3.52 12.34
C ASP A 25 -4.39 2.70 13.09
N GLY A 26 -4.08 2.20 14.29
CA GLY A 26 -5.02 1.45 15.13
C GLY A 26 -5.33 0.02 14.65
N ARG A 27 -4.71 -0.43 13.56
CA ARG A 27 -4.90 -1.79 13.02
C ARG A 27 -4.17 -2.84 13.85
N GLY A 28 -4.64 -4.08 13.81
CA GLY A 28 -3.95 -5.24 14.38
C GLY A 28 -2.64 -5.55 13.64
N LEU A 29 -1.77 -6.34 14.28
CA LEU A 29 -0.46 -6.70 13.71
C LEU A 29 -0.57 -7.46 12.38
N LEU A 30 -1.62 -8.28 12.24
CA LEU A 30 -1.89 -9.12 11.08
C LEU A 30 -2.91 -8.51 10.09
N ASP A 31 -3.47 -7.35 10.42
CA ASP A 31 -4.51 -6.73 9.60
C ASP A 31 -3.90 -6.03 8.38
N TYR A 32 -4.48 -6.28 7.22
CA TYR A 32 -4.18 -5.54 6.00
C TYR A 32 -4.74 -4.12 6.05
N ARG A 33 -4.22 -3.24 5.18
CA ARG A 33 -4.88 -1.94 4.95
C ARG A 33 -6.14 -2.20 4.12
N PRO A 34 -7.10 -1.26 4.10
CA PRO A 34 -8.27 -1.39 3.21
C PRO A 34 -7.83 -1.73 1.79
N ILE A 35 -8.34 -2.85 1.27
CA ILE A 35 -8.08 -3.34 -0.09
C ILE A 35 -9.30 -2.99 -0.94
N ASN A 36 -9.10 -2.26 -2.03
CA ASN A 36 -10.11 -2.06 -3.05
C ASN A 36 -9.55 -2.50 -4.41
N ILE A 37 -10.35 -3.25 -5.16
CA ILE A 37 -9.97 -3.82 -6.45
C ILE A 37 -11.06 -3.44 -7.45
N GLU A 38 -10.68 -2.67 -8.46
CA GLU A 38 -11.55 -2.27 -9.55
C GLU A 38 -11.01 -2.90 -10.84
N ILE A 39 -11.82 -3.73 -11.49
CA ILE A 39 -11.46 -4.41 -12.74
C ILE A 39 -12.11 -3.71 -13.94
N GLY A 40 -11.49 -3.82 -15.11
CA GLY A 40 -12.06 -3.31 -16.36
C GLY A 40 -12.04 -1.79 -16.51
N LEU A 41 -11.16 -1.07 -15.80
CA LEU A 41 -11.04 0.39 -15.94
C LEU A 41 -10.54 0.85 -17.30
N ILE A 42 -9.65 0.08 -17.92
CA ILE A 42 -9.03 0.42 -19.20
C ILE A 42 -9.75 -0.34 -20.30
N GLU A 43 -10.69 0.33 -20.98
CA GLU A 43 -11.48 -0.26 -22.07
C GLU A 43 -10.63 -0.72 -23.27
N LYS A 44 -9.45 -0.12 -23.47
CA LYS A 44 -8.53 -0.46 -24.56
C LYS A 44 -7.63 -1.67 -24.28
N ALA A 45 -7.55 -2.10 -23.03
CA ALA A 45 -6.76 -3.25 -22.61
C ALA A 45 -7.64 -4.50 -22.58
N GLU A 46 -7.10 -5.64 -23.00
CA GLU A 46 -7.80 -6.94 -22.96
C GLU A 46 -8.14 -7.35 -21.52
N GLY A 47 -7.38 -6.86 -20.56
CA GLY A 47 -7.72 -6.90 -19.14
C GLY A 47 -7.09 -5.72 -18.40
N SER A 48 -7.75 -5.25 -17.35
CA SER A 48 -7.17 -4.22 -16.46
C SER A 48 -7.66 -4.36 -15.03
N ALA A 49 -6.80 -3.99 -14.09
CA ALA A 49 -7.11 -3.98 -12.68
C ALA A 49 -6.41 -2.79 -12.00
N ARG A 50 -7.16 -2.02 -11.23
CA ARG A 50 -6.67 -1.00 -10.31
C ARG A 50 -6.84 -1.54 -8.90
N VAL A 51 -5.74 -1.62 -8.16
CA VAL A 51 -5.71 -2.14 -6.80
C VAL A 51 -5.20 -1.05 -5.87
N SER A 52 -5.96 -0.74 -4.83
CA SER A 52 -5.51 0.13 -3.75
C SER A 52 -5.41 -0.63 -2.43
N LEU A 53 -4.31 -0.42 -1.71
CA LEU A 53 -3.99 -0.97 -0.40
C LEU A 53 -3.73 0.20 0.56
N GLY A 54 -4.80 0.79 1.08
CA GLY A 54 -4.77 2.05 1.81
C GLY A 54 -4.37 3.21 0.90
N LYS A 55 -3.19 3.81 1.13
CA LYS A 55 -2.66 4.91 0.29
C LYS A 55 -1.78 4.44 -0.87
N THR A 56 -1.47 3.15 -0.92
CA THR A 56 -0.70 2.56 -2.03
C THR A 56 -1.66 2.20 -3.13
N GLU A 57 -1.38 2.64 -4.35
CA GLU A 57 -2.21 2.39 -5.52
C GLU A 57 -1.35 1.80 -6.64
N VAL A 58 -1.87 0.77 -7.31
CA VAL A 58 -1.22 0.08 -8.42
C VAL A 58 -2.23 -0.16 -9.52
N MET A 59 -1.81 0.01 -10.78
CA MET A 59 -2.61 -0.28 -11.95
C MET A 59 -1.88 -1.28 -12.84
N ALA A 60 -2.59 -2.34 -13.24
CA ALA A 60 -2.10 -3.36 -14.15
C ALA A 60 -3.00 -3.44 -15.38
N GLY A 61 -2.39 -3.60 -16.55
CA GLY A 61 -3.07 -3.79 -17.83
C GLY A 61 -2.46 -4.99 -18.55
N ILE A 62 -3.31 -5.78 -19.19
CA ILE A 62 -2.94 -6.93 -20.01
C ILE A 62 -3.13 -6.51 -21.46
N LYS A 63 -2.07 -6.66 -22.25
CA LYS A 63 -2.11 -6.54 -23.71
C LYS A 63 -1.71 -7.87 -24.32
N ILE A 64 -2.53 -8.38 -25.23
CA ILE A 64 -2.26 -9.64 -25.93
C ILE A 64 -1.89 -9.29 -27.37
N GLU A 65 -0.79 -9.84 -27.87
CA GLU A 65 -0.35 -9.75 -29.27
C GLU A 65 -0.14 -11.17 -29.79
N VAL A 66 -0.56 -11.42 -31.04
CA VAL A 66 -0.34 -12.71 -31.70
C VAL A 66 0.94 -12.58 -32.51
N GLY A 67 1.92 -13.44 -32.19
CA GLY A 67 3.19 -13.52 -32.92
C GLY A 67 3.07 -14.16 -34.29
#